data_AF-A0ABD6F389-F1
#
_entry.id   AF-A0ABD6F389-F1
#
_cell.length_a   1.000
_cell.length_b   1.000
_cell.length_c   1.000
_cell.angle_alpha   90.00
_cell.angle_beta   90.00
_cell.angle_gamma   90.00
#
_symmetry.space_group_name_H-M   'P 1'
#
loop_
_entity.id
_entity.type
_entity.pdbx_description
1 polymer ?
#
loop_
_entity_poly.entity_id
_entity_poly.type
_entity_poly.pdbx_seq_one_letter_code
_entity_poly.pdbx_strand_id
1 'polypeptide(L)' 'MCGPQNLHFDVPVELRLPHSASNNGENWSFALKSGTGNEWNRTTLDNDTSSLVTDKYVSVKIDHF' A
#
# COMPACT_ATOMS: atom_id res chain seq x y z
N MET A 1 -8.68 3.86 -6.62
CA MET A 1 -9.83 3.05 -6.17
C MET A 1 -9.79 1.77 -6.95
N CYS A 2 -9.62 0.63 -6.28
CA CYS A 2 -9.66 -0.69 -6.88
C CYS A 2 -11.06 -1.28 -6.66
N GLY A 3 -11.47 -2.28 -7.44
CA GLY A 3 -12.78 -2.91 -7.26
C GLY A 3 -12.95 -4.16 -8.14
N PRO A 4 -14.05 -4.92 -7.99
CA PRO A 4 -15.19 -4.74 -7.08
C PRO A 4 -14.83 -4.79 -5.58
N GLN A 5 -15.63 -4.13 -4.73
CA GLN A 5 -15.42 -4.10 -3.28
C GLN A 5 -15.58 -5.50 -2.66
N ASN A 6 -14.74 -5.82 -1.69
CA ASN A 6 -14.71 -7.13 -1.01
C ASN A 6 -14.39 -8.29 -1.96
N LEU A 7 -13.73 -8.02 -3.08
CA LEU A 7 -13.18 -9.08 -3.91
C LEU A 7 -11.99 -9.68 -3.18
N HIS A 8 -12.08 -10.95 -2.81
CA HIS A 8 -10.98 -11.70 -2.21
C HIS A 8 -10.19 -12.46 -3.26
N PHE A 9 -8.87 -12.52 -3.07
CA PHE A 9 -7.95 -13.28 -3.90
C PHE A 9 -7.48 -14.53 -3.15
N ASP A 10 -7.55 -15.69 -3.77
CA ASP A 10 -7.02 -16.95 -3.20
C ASP A 10 -5.49 -16.91 -3.05
N VAL A 11 -4.82 -16.09 -3.87
CA VAL A 11 -3.39 -15.83 -3.82
C VAL A 11 -3.18 -14.31 -3.73
N PRO A 12 -2.37 -13.80 -2.78
CA PRO A 12 -2.15 -12.37 -2.64
C PRO A 12 -1.62 -11.74 -3.94
N VAL A 13 -2.23 -10.63 -4.35
CA VAL A 13 -1.86 -9.90 -5.55
C VAL A 13 -0.95 -8.72 -5.22
N GLU A 14 -0.08 -8.36 -6.16
CA GLU A 14 0.77 -7.18 -6.03
C GLU A 14 0.01 -5.92 -6.45
N LEU A 15 -0.13 -4.97 -5.53
CA LEU A 15 -0.60 -3.62 -5.81
C LEU A 15 0.59 -2.66 -5.85
N ARG A 16 0.90 -2.14 -7.04
CA ARG A 16 1.98 -1.17 -7.26
C ARG A 16 1.42 0.24 -7.46
N LEU A 17 1.87 1.17 -6.62
CA LEU A 17 1.44 2.56 -6.61
C LEU A 17 2.64 3.49 -6.85
N PRO A 18 2.58 4.41 -7.82
CA PRO A 18 3.63 5.40 -8.00
C PRO A 18 3.63 6.40 -6.84
N HIS A 19 4.80 6.95 -6.52
CA HIS A 19 4.93 8.08 -5.60
C HIS A 19 5.99 9.07 -6.10
N SER A 20 5.97 10.27 -5.51
CA SER A 20 6.95 11.33 -5.78
C SER A 20 7.78 11.70 -4.55
N ALA A 21 7.73 10.88 -3.49
CA ALA A 21 8.54 11.09 -2.30
C ALA A 21 10.03 10.86 -2.59
N SER A 22 10.88 11.81 -2.21
CA SER A 22 12.34 11.71 -2.36
C SER A 22 12.87 10.82 -1.24
N ASN A 23 13.52 9.72 -1.59
CA ASN A 23 14.16 8.79 -0.64
C ASN A 23 15.47 9.35 -0.04
N ASN A 24 15.54 10.68 0.13
CA ASN A 24 16.71 11.36 0.66
C ASN A 24 16.73 11.26 2.19
N GLY A 25 17.17 10.10 2.66
CA GLY A 25 17.92 10.01 3.91
C GLY A 25 17.10 9.86 5.18
N GLU A 26 16.33 10.84 5.64
CA GLU A 26 15.97 10.85 7.07
C GLU A 26 14.56 11.38 7.39
N ASN A 27 13.84 10.57 8.18
CA ASN A 27 12.64 10.88 8.98
C ASN A 27 11.26 10.91 8.30
N TRP A 28 10.98 9.98 7.39
CA TRP A 28 9.62 9.75 6.91
C TRP A 28 9.33 8.28 6.62
N SER A 29 8.05 7.90 6.64
CA SER A 29 7.59 6.53 6.37
C SER A 29 6.36 6.54 5.46
N PHE A 30 6.17 5.47 4.70
CA PHE A 30 4.94 5.27 3.93
C PHE A 30 3.86 4.64 4.79
N ALA A 31 2.62 5.10 4.59
CA ALA A 31 1.44 4.45 5.13
C ALA A 31 0.36 4.38 4.04
N LEU A 32 -0.27 3.22 3.92
CA LEU A 32 -1.44 3.02 3.09
C LEU A 32 -2.70 3.33 3.90
N LYS A 33 -3.68 3.97 3.27
CA LYS A 33 -5.02 4.14 3.82
C LYS A 33 -6.01 3.41 2.92
N SER A 34 -6.75 2.47 3.46
CA SER A 34 -7.83 1.75 2.77
C SER A 34 -9.16 2.02 3.46
N GLY A 35 -10.25 2.05 2.71
CA GLY A 35 -11.58 2.28 3.27
C GLY A 35 -12.55 2.98 2.34
N THR A 36 -13.73 3.27 2.87
CA THR A 36 -14.77 4.06 2.21
C THR A 36 -14.81 5.44 2.88
N GLY A 37 -15.33 6.48 2.21
CA GLY A 37 -15.19 7.88 2.65
C GLY A 37 -15.56 8.22 4.11
N ASN A 38 -16.22 7.29 4.82
CA ASN A 38 -16.61 7.41 6.23
C ASN A 38 -15.64 6.73 7.21
N GLU A 39 -14.87 5.71 6.77
CA GLU A 39 -13.95 4.93 7.61
C GLU A 39 -12.65 4.64 6.87
N TRP A 40 -11.53 5.04 7.47
CA TRP A 40 -10.19 4.82 6.92
C TRP A 40 -9.36 3.97 7.87
N ASN A 41 -8.89 2.83 7.39
CA ASN A 41 -7.91 2.00 8.06
C ASN A 41 -6.51 2.41 7.59
N ARG A 42 -5.59 2.64 8.54
CA ARG A 42 -4.20 3.01 8.24
C ARG A 42 -3.28 1.81 8.47
N THR A 43 -2.48 1.50 7.47
CA THR A 43 -1.45 0.46 7.54
C THR A 43 -0.10 1.11 7.27
N THR A 44 0.83 1.05 8.24
CA THR A 44 2.21 1.50 8.03
C THR A 44 2.95 0.46 7.20
N LEU A 45 3.79 0.90 6.26
CA LEU A 45 4.55 0.04 5.34
C LEU A 45 6.03 -0.08 5.77
N ASP A 46 6.28 0.01 7.07
CA ASP A 46 7.64 0.04 7.63
C ASP A 46 8.24 -1.36 7.69
N ASN A 47 9.16 -1.63 6.75
CA ASN A 47 10.06 -2.80 6.74
C ASN A 47 9.38 -4.17 6.94
N ASP A 48 8.08 -4.23 6.67
CA ASP A 48 7.28 -5.43 6.79
C ASP A 48 7.44 -6.28 5.52
N THR A 49 7.49 -7.61 5.68
CA THR A 49 7.75 -8.58 4.59
C THR A 49 6.73 -8.55 3.44
N SER A 50 5.65 -7.80 3.61
CA SER A 50 4.53 -7.64 2.69
C SER A 50 4.64 -6.40 1.79
N SER A 51 5.62 -5.51 2.00
CA SER A 51 5.74 -4.24 1.27
C SER A 51 7.17 -3.96 0.79
N LEU A 52 7.28 -3.34 -0.40
CA LEU A 52 8.53 -2.89 -0.99
C LEU A 52 8.39 -1.41 -1.36
N VAL A 53 9.31 -0.60 -0.86
CA VAL A 53 9.39 0.82 -1.16
C VAL A 53 10.65 1.07 -2.00
N THR A 54 10.49 1.73 -3.14
CA THR A 54 11.59 2.14 -4.03
C THR A 54 11.59 3.66 -4.20
N ASP A 55 12.44 4.20 -5.07
CA ASP A 55 12.42 5.64 -5.37
C ASP A 55 11.28 6.04 -6.31
N LYS A 56 10.59 5.07 -6.94
CA LYS A 56 9.58 5.33 -8.00
C LYS A 56 8.19 4.83 -7.64
N TYR A 57 8.12 3.76 -6.86
CA TYR A 57 6.86 3.11 -6.51
C TYR A 57 6.94 2.44 -5.14
N VAL A 58 5.76 2.28 -4.56
CA VAL A 58 5.48 1.39 -3.45
C VAL A 58 4.75 0.17 -4.00
N SER A 59 5.12 -1.01 -3.54
CA SER A 59 4.48 -2.28 -3.85
C SER A 59 3.99 -2.92 -2.55
N VAL A 60 2.75 -3.39 -2.53
CA VAL A 60 2.15 -4.07 -1.38
C VAL A 60 1.41 -5.32 -1.83
N LYS A 61 1.47 -6.39 -1.03
CA LYS A 61 0.62 -7.56 -1.25
C LYS A 61 -0.74 -7.36 -0.59
N ILE A 62 -1.80 -7.58 -1.33
CA ILE A 62 -3.19 -7.52 -0.84
C ILE A 62 -3.91 -8.83 -1.14
N ASP A 63 -4.80 -9.22 -0.25
CA ASP A 63 -5.71 -10.36 -0.40
C ASP A 63 -7.14 -9.92 -0.74
N HIS A 64 -7.42 -8.61 -0.71
CA HIS A 64 -8.71 -8.06 -1.15
C HIS A 64 -8.63 -6.61 -1.66
N PHE A 65 -9.67 -6.20 -2.40
CA PHE A 65 -9.94 -4.82 -2.78
C PHE A 65 -10.98 -4.14 -1.88
#